data_AF-A0A2G4GKL5-F1
#
_entry.id   AF-A0A2G4GKL5-F1
#
_cell.length_a   1.000
_cell.length_b   1.000
_cell.length_c   1.000
_cell.angle_alpha   90.00
_cell.angle_beta   90.00
_cell.angle_gamma   90.00
#
_symmetry.space_group_name_H-M   'P 1'
#
loop_
_entity.id
_entity.type
_entity.pdbx_description
1 polymer ?
#
loop_
_entity_poly.entity_id
_entity_poly.type
_entity_poly.pdbx_seq_one_letter_code
_entity_poly.pdbx_strand_id
1 'polypeptide(L)'
;MAFNVSVFTTRAKTAIIYAAIMLTGMCWNEWSFFILFSVVHFGCWYEYQKLSSLIDPSFHQKHLLDRIGFPLLGWGFMLFATTGKLEVLNVPLDKIGIWIIQASLFLLPAPFLFNKLYSYKHFLRSLLGTLYISLSLALFINLRSGWIWGFAN
;
A
#
# COMPACT_ATOMS: atom_id res chain seq x y z
N MET A 1 -18.24 -19.46 -24.99
CA MET A 1 -19.35 -19.41 -24.00
C MET A 1 -20.46 -18.53 -24.56
N ALA A 2 -21.73 -18.94 -24.45
CA ALA A 2 -22.87 -18.10 -24.83
C ALA A 2 -22.91 -16.83 -23.96
N PHE A 3 -23.18 -15.68 -24.58
CA PHE A 3 -23.23 -14.39 -23.90
C PHE A 3 -24.45 -14.34 -22.97
N ASN A 4 -24.21 -14.43 -21.66
CA ASN A 4 -25.26 -14.31 -20.67
C ASN A 4 -25.46 -12.82 -20.32
N VAL A 5 -26.51 -12.23 -20.90
CA VAL A 5 -26.84 -10.79 -20.72
C VAL A 5 -27.02 -10.45 -19.24
N SER A 6 -27.63 -11.33 -18.44
CA SER A 6 -27.84 -11.10 -17.00
C SER A 6 -26.52 -10.99 -16.24
N VAL A 7 -25.53 -11.83 -16.54
CA VAL A 7 -24.20 -11.78 -15.91
C VAL A 7 -23.44 -10.54 -16.39
N PHE A 8 -23.55 -10.20 -17.67
CA PHE A 8 -22.92 -9.02 -18.24
C PHE A 8 -23.44 -7.73 -17.60
N THR A 9 -24.76 -7.55 -17.47
CA THR A 9 -25.35 -6.35 -16.88
C THR A 9 -24.91 -6.16 -15.42
N THR A 10 -24.85 -7.23 -14.63
CA THR A 10 -24.40 -7.14 -13.23
C THR A 10 -22.92 -6.76 -13.13
N ARG A 11 -22.05 -7.38 -13.93
CA ARG A 11 -20.61 -7.05 -13.96
C ARG A 11 -20.35 -5.64 -14.48
N ALA A 12 -21.10 -5.20 -15.50
CA ALA A 12 -20.97 -3.86 -16.08
C ALA A 12 -21.38 -2.78 -15.07
N LYS A 13 -22.48 -2.96 -14.34
CA LYS A 13 -22.94 -2.01 -13.32
C LYS A 13 -21.89 -1.80 -12.23
N THR A 14 -21.33 -2.87 -11.67
CA THR A 14 -20.29 -2.75 -10.63
C THR A 14 -19.00 -2.13 -11.17
N ALA A 15 -18.63 -2.46 -12.42
CA ALA A 15 -17.45 -1.87 -13.06
C ALA A 15 -17.59 -0.37 -13.32
N ILE A 16 -18.77 0.08 -13.77
CA ILE A 16 -19.04 1.51 -14.00
C ILE A 16 -18.99 2.28 -12.68
N ILE A 17 -19.60 1.76 -11.61
CA ILE A 17 -19.56 2.40 -10.29
C ILE A 17 -18.11 2.49 -9.79
N TYR A 18 -17.34 1.42 -9.91
CA TYR A 18 -15.93 1.41 -9.54
C TYR A 18 -15.12 2.45 -10.34
N ALA A 19 -15.31 2.50 -11.66
CA ALA A 19 -14.65 3.47 -12.52
C ALA A 19 -15.00 4.91 -12.14
N ALA A 20 -16.27 5.20 -11.82
CA ALA A 20 -16.70 6.52 -11.36
C ALA A 20 -16.02 6.91 -10.03
N ILE A 21 -15.93 5.99 -9.07
CA ILE A 21 -15.23 6.23 -7.79
C ILE A 21 -13.73 6.47 -8.03
N MET A 22 -13.10 5.68 -8.89
CA MET A 22 -11.68 5.86 -9.23
C MET A 22 -11.42 7.21 -9.91
N LEU A 23 -12.24 7.59 -10.90
CA LEU A 23 -12.10 8.87 -11.59
C LEU A 23 -12.34 10.07 -10.67
N THR A 24 -13.37 10.01 -9.83
CA THR A 24 -13.65 11.09 -8.88
C THR A 24 -12.51 11.26 -7.88
N GLY A 25 -12.03 10.17 -7.27
CA GLY A 25 -10.89 10.25 -6.35
C GLY A 25 -9.61 10.73 -7.06
N MET A 26 -9.43 10.40 -8.34
CA MET A 26 -8.25 10.80 -9.09
C MET A 26 -8.29 12.27 -9.54
N CYS A 27 -9.46 12.82 -9.89
CA CYS A 27 -9.57 14.16 -10.49
C CYS A 27 -9.98 15.27 -9.51
N TRP A 28 -10.44 14.94 -8.30
CA TRP A 28 -11.02 15.95 -7.39
C TRP A 28 -9.99 16.84 -6.68
N ASN A 29 -9.11 16.24 -5.86
CA ASN A 29 -8.15 16.95 -5.02
C ASN A 29 -6.99 16.01 -4.65
N GLU A 30 -5.84 16.54 -4.28
CA GLU A 30 -4.68 15.82 -3.75
C GLU A 30 -5.06 14.91 -2.57
N TRP A 31 -5.92 15.39 -1.67
CA TRP A 31 -6.42 14.62 -0.52
C TRP A 31 -7.25 13.41 -0.96
N SER A 32 -8.19 13.62 -1.88
CA SER A 32 -9.04 12.55 -2.42
C SER A 32 -8.20 11.49 -3.14
N PHE A 33 -7.19 11.93 -3.89
CA PHE A 33 -6.26 11.05 -4.58
C PHE A 33 -5.45 10.21 -3.58
N PHE A 34 -4.87 10.84 -2.55
CA PHE A 34 -4.08 10.14 -1.54
C PHE A 34 -4.92 9.14 -0.73
N ILE A 35 -6.14 9.52 -0.32
CA ILE A 35 -7.05 8.63 0.42
C ILE A 35 -7.45 7.44 -0.44
N LEU A 36 -7.79 7.67 -1.71
CA LEU A 36 -8.16 6.61 -2.65
C LEU A 36 -7.04 5.57 -2.77
N PHE A 37 -5.80 6.01 -3.01
CA PHE A 37 -4.66 5.09 -3.11
C PHE A 37 -4.28 4.46 -1.78
N SER A 38 -4.52 5.12 -0.65
CA SER A 38 -4.33 4.52 0.68
C SER A 38 -5.29 3.35 0.90
N VAL A 39 -6.57 3.51 0.54
CA VAL A 39 -7.57 2.43 0.65
C VAL A 39 -7.19 1.26 -0.26
N VAL A 40 -6.79 1.53 -1.51
CA VAL A 40 -6.32 0.49 -2.45
C VAL A 40 -5.09 -0.21 -1.90
N HIS A 41 -4.11 0.53 -1.34
CA HIS A 41 -2.89 -0.03 -0.75
C HIS A 41 -3.19 -1.05 0.36
N PHE A 42 -4.05 -0.68 1.32
CA PHE A 42 -4.43 -1.58 2.40
C PHE A 42 -5.26 -2.78 1.90
N GLY A 43 -6.13 -2.57 0.90
CA GLY A 43 -6.88 -3.64 0.24
C GLY A 43 -5.97 -4.67 -0.43
N CYS A 44 -5.01 -4.20 -1.23
CA CYS A 44 -4.01 -5.06 -1.88
C CYS A 44 -3.17 -5.83 -0.86
N TRP A 45 -2.80 -5.20 0.25
CA TRP A 45 -2.06 -5.87 1.31
C TRP A 45 -2.86 -6.96 2.01
N TYR A 46 -4.14 -6.70 2.30
CA TYR A 46 -5.02 -7.70 2.89
C TYR A 46 -5.16 -8.93 2.00
N GLU A 47 -5.40 -8.73 0.70
CA GLU A 47 -5.49 -9.83 -0.27
C GLU A 47 -4.16 -10.55 -0.46
N TYR A 48 -3.04 -9.81 -0.52
CA TYR A 48 -1.71 -10.38 -0.64
C TYR A 48 -1.37 -11.32 0.52
N GLN A 49 -1.67 -10.92 1.76
CA GLN A 49 -1.43 -11.77 2.93
C GLN A 49 -2.32 -13.02 2.92
N LYS A 50 -3.61 -12.85 2.58
CA LYS A 50 -4.55 -13.95 2.45
C LYS A 50 -4.07 -14.97 1.42
N LEU A 51 -3.79 -14.53 0.18
CA LEU A 51 -3.32 -15.41 -0.89
C LEU A 51 -1.97 -16.05 -0.56
N SER A 52 -1.05 -15.29 0.04
CA SER A 52 0.26 -15.83 0.43
C SER A 52 0.15 -16.94 1.47
N SER A 53 -0.81 -16.84 2.39
CA SER A 53 -1.09 -17.89 3.38
C SER A 53 -1.76 -19.13 2.79
N LEU A 54 -2.55 -18.98 1.71
CA LEU A 54 -3.13 -20.11 0.99
C LEU A 54 -2.09 -20.87 0.15
N ILE A 55 -1.16 -20.15 -0.48
CA ILE A 55 -0.14 -20.75 -1.36
C ILE A 55 0.90 -21.53 -0.55
N ASP A 56 1.29 -21.01 0.61
CA ASP A 56 2.27 -21.65 1.47
C ASP A 56 1.76 -21.65 2.91
N PRO A 57 1.31 -22.80 3.45
CA PRO A 57 0.81 -22.88 4.82
C PRO A 57 1.91 -22.60 5.86
N SER A 58 3.19 -22.64 5.48
CA SER A 58 4.30 -22.18 6.31
C SER A 58 4.25 -20.67 6.52
N PHE A 59 3.61 -19.93 5.60
CA PHE A 59 3.35 -18.48 5.66
C PHE A 59 2.19 -18.12 6.60
N HIS A 60 2.01 -18.86 7.69
CA HIS A 60 1.17 -18.36 8.77
C HIS A 60 1.89 -17.20 9.44
N GLN A 61 1.40 -15.98 9.18
CA GLN A 61 1.81 -14.79 9.90
C GLN A 61 1.39 -14.93 11.37
N LYS A 62 2.23 -15.60 12.17
CA LYS A 62 1.99 -15.84 13.59
C LYS A 62 2.09 -14.56 14.42
N HIS A 63 2.78 -13.54 13.90
CA HIS A 63 3.10 -12.32 14.64
C HIS A 63 2.41 -11.09 14.04
N LEU A 64 1.75 -10.29 14.90
CA LEU A 64 1.02 -9.07 14.50
C LEU A 64 1.91 -8.03 13.80
N LEU A 65 3.21 -8.03 14.13
CA LEU A 65 4.21 -7.15 13.54
C LEU A 65 4.44 -7.45 12.05
N ASP A 66 4.33 -8.70 11.62
CA ASP A 66 4.46 -9.06 10.20
C ASP A 66 3.18 -8.71 9.42
N ARG A 67 2.04 -8.82 10.10
CA ARG A 67 0.74 -8.46 9.52
C ARG A 67 0.61 -6.96 9.29
N ILE A 68 1.11 -6.15 10.23
CA ILE A 68 0.86 -4.70 10.25
C ILE A 68 2.12 -3.91 9.85
N GLY A 69 3.31 -4.39 10.22
CA GLY A 69 4.57 -3.68 9.98
C GLY A 69 4.93 -3.56 8.50
N PHE A 70 4.72 -4.60 7.70
CA PHE A 70 5.00 -4.52 6.26
C PHE A 70 4.03 -3.58 5.52
N PRO A 71 2.69 -3.65 5.73
CA PRO A 71 1.77 -2.64 5.18
C PRO A 71 2.08 -1.21 5.63
N LEU A 72 2.44 -1.02 6.91
CA LEU A 72 2.83 0.30 7.46
C LEU A 72 4.09 0.85 6.80
N LEU A 73 5.12 0.01 6.61
CA LEU A 73 6.34 0.40 5.90
C LEU A 73 5.99 0.86 4.47
N GLY A 74 5.14 0.09 3.78
CA GLY A 74 4.66 0.45 2.45
C GLY A 74 3.85 1.77 2.42
N TRP A 75 2.99 1.98 3.41
CA TRP A 75 2.20 3.21 3.53
C TRP A 75 3.08 4.42 3.86
N GLY A 76 4.12 4.24 4.69
CA GLY A 76 5.14 5.24 4.96
C GLY A 76 5.88 5.69 3.69
N PHE A 77 6.22 4.76 2.79
CA PHE A 77 6.77 5.10 1.47
C PHE A 77 5.81 5.92 0.61
N MET A 78 4.51 5.59 0.63
CA MET A 78 3.46 6.37 -0.03
C MET A 78 3.37 7.81 0.51
N LEU A 79 3.43 7.97 1.84
CA LEU A 79 3.40 9.27 2.51
C LEU A 79 4.63 10.11 2.17
N PHE A 80 5.81 9.50 2.20
CA PHE A 80 7.06 10.17 1.84
C PHE A 80 7.06 10.69 0.39
N ALA A 81 6.47 9.94 -0.54
CA ALA A 81 6.34 10.32 -1.94
C ALA A 81 5.42 11.54 -2.20
N THR A 82 4.77 12.09 -1.17
CA THR A 82 3.83 13.21 -1.30
C THR A 82 4.50 14.60 -1.30
N THR A 83 5.79 14.69 -0.90
CA THR A 83 6.67 15.88 -1.05
C THR A 83 6.02 17.20 -0.64
N GLY A 84 5.54 17.29 0.60
CA GLY A 84 5.07 18.55 1.19
C GLY A 84 3.79 19.15 0.60
N LYS A 85 3.19 18.56 -0.45
CA LYS A 85 1.92 19.05 -1.03
C LYS A 85 0.71 18.82 -0.14
N LEU A 86 0.79 17.87 0.78
CA LEU A 86 -0.24 17.59 1.76
C LEU A 86 0.28 17.92 3.15
N GLU A 87 -0.45 18.76 3.88
CA GLU A 87 -0.16 19.14 5.26
C GLU A 87 -1.33 18.75 6.16
N VAL A 88 -1.01 18.16 7.33
CA VAL A 88 -1.97 17.92 8.41
C VAL A 88 -1.49 18.69 9.62
N LEU A 89 -2.34 19.56 10.16
CA LEU A 89 -2.02 20.33 11.38
C LEU A 89 -0.70 21.11 11.26
N ASN A 90 -0.44 21.73 10.09
CA ASN A 90 0.82 22.42 9.74
C ASN A 90 2.09 21.54 9.76
N VAL A 91 1.93 20.22 9.76
CA VAL A 91 3.03 19.27 9.58
C VAL A 91 2.90 18.65 8.19
N PRO A 92 3.95 18.74 7.36
CA PRO A 92 3.90 18.16 6.03
C PRO A 92 3.96 16.62 6.14
N LEU A 93 3.14 15.94 5.33
CA LEU A 93 2.93 14.48 5.40
C LEU A 93 4.18 13.66 5.09
N ASP A 94 5.12 14.24 4.34
CA ASP A 94 6.42 13.64 4.03
C ASP A 94 7.22 13.32 5.30
N LYS A 95 7.24 14.26 6.26
CA LYS A 95 7.92 14.07 7.55
C LYS A 95 7.28 12.90 8.31
N ILE A 96 5.95 12.87 8.38
CA ILE A 96 5.20 11.79 9.04
C ILE A 96 5.52 10.44 8.36
N GLY A 97 5.59 10.42 7.04
CA GLY A 97 6.00 9.23 6.26
C GLY A 97 7.39 8.73 6.65
N ILE A 98 8.38 9.62 6.75
CA ILE A 98 9.74 9.26 7.18
C ILE A 98 9.75 8.66 8.58
N TRP A 99 9.03 9.26 9.54
CA TRP A 99 8.92 8.73 10.90
C TRP A 99 8.32 7.31 10.91
N ILE A 100 7.28 7.07 10.09
CA ILE A 100 6.66 5.75 9.96
C ILE A 100 7.62 4.73 9.32
N ILE A 101 8.37 5.12 8.29
CA ILE A 101 9.37 4.27 7.65
C ILE A 101 10.46 3.89 8.67
N GLN A 102 10.99 4.86 9.41
CA GLN A 102 12.02 4.63 10.43
C GLN A 102 11.52 3.70 11.54
N ALA A 103 10.33 3.96 12.08
CA ALA A 103 9.71 3.12 13.10
C ALA A 103 9.49 1.69 12.59
N SER A 104 8.97 1.53 11.36
CA SER A 104 8.71 0.21 10.77
C SER A 104 10.01 -0.53 10.46
N LEU A 105 11.03 0.15 9.96
CA LEU A 105 12.33 -0.44 9.66
C LEU A 105 13.06 -0.91 10.92
N PHE A 106 12.89 -0.22 12.05
CA PHE A 106 13.43 -0.65 13.33
C PHE A 106 12.65 -1.83 13.94
N LEU A 107 11.34 -1.86 13.74
CA LEU A 107 10.44 -2.83 14.34
C LEU A 107 10.42 -4.17 13.59
N LEU A 108 10.49 -4.17 12.26
CA LEU A 108 10.46 -5.38 11.41
C LEU A 108 11.60 -6.39 11.62
N PRO A 109 12.85 -6.01 11.95
CA PRO A 109 13.91 -6.96 12.26
C PRO A 109 13.86 -7.45 13.72
N ALA A 110 13.08 -6.84 14.61
CA ALA A 110 13.00 -7.29 16.00
C ALA A 110 12.60 -8.79 16.15
N PRO A 111 11.61 -9.32 15.41
CA PRO A 111 11.28 -10.75 15.43
C PRO A 111 12.44 -11.65 15.01
N PHE A 112 13.31 -11.18 14.11
CA PHE A 112 14.50 -11.94 13.68
C PHE A 112 15.54 -12.07 14.79
N LEU A 113 15.69 -11.04 15.64
CA LEU A 113 16.62 -11.04 16.76
C LEU A 113 16.13 -11.87 17.95
N PHE A 114 14.84 -11.86 18.24
CA PHE A 114 14.27 -12.56 19.41
C PHE A 114 13.82 -13.99 19.10
N ASN A 115 13.42 -14.30 17.86
CA ASN A 115 12.92 -15.62 17.50
C ASN A 115 13.83 -16.33 16.51
N LYS A 116 14.61 -17.29 17.01
CA LYS A 116 15.53 -18.15 16.22
C LYS A 116 14.81 -19.04 15.18
N LEU A 117 13.49 -19.13 15.22
CA LEU A 117 12.64 -19.91 14.30
C LEU A 117 12.10 -19.07 13.13
N TYR A 118 12.51 -17.81 12.99
CA TYR A 118 12.02 -16.94 11.93
C TYR A 118 12.68 -17.30 10.59
N SER A 119 11.92 -17.89 9.67
CA SER A 119 12.45 -18.27 8.36
C SER A 119 12.69 -17.02 7.50
N TYR A 120 13.92 -16.87 7.03
CA TYR A 120 14.33 -15.83 6.07
C TYR A 120 13.42 -15.74 4.84
N LYS A 121 12.82 -16.87 4.43
CA LYS A 121 11.89 -16.94 3.30
C LYS A 121 10.61 -16.11 3.53
N HIS A 122 10.09 -16.05 4.77
CA HIS A 122 8.91 -15.26 5.10
C HIS A 122 9.19 -13.76 5.10
N PHE A 123 10.35 -13.37 5.64
CA PHE A 123 10.82 -12.00 5.61
C PHE A 123 10.98 -11.52 4.17
N LEU A 124 11.73 -12.27 3.36
CA LEU A 124 12.03 -11.89 1.98
C LEU A 124 10.76 -11.80 1.13
N ARG A 125 9.83 -12.74 1.28
CA ARG A 125 8.55 -12.72 0.54
C ARG A 125 7.69 -11.51 0.92
N SER A 126 7.61 -11.17 2.19
CA SER A 126 6.88 -9.96 2.64
C SER A 126 7.57 -8.68 2.16
N LEU A 127 8.90 -8.66 2.13
CA LEU A 127 9.68 -7.54 1.61
C LEU A 127 9.50 -7.36 0.09
N LEU A 128 9.43 -8.46 -0.66
CA LEU A 128 9.05 -8.45 -2.07
C LEU A 128 7.60 -7.96 -2.26
N GLY A 129 6.67 -8.31 -1.36
CA GLY A 129 5.32 -7.75 -1.33
C GLY A 129 5.31 -6.23 -1.12
N THR A 130 6.12 -5.72 -0.18
CA THR A 130 6.27 -4.28 0.04
C THR A 130 6.84 -3.57 -1.19
N LEU A 131 7.84 -4.15 -1.85
CA LEU A 131 8.39 -3.60 -3.07
C LEU A 131 7.38 -3.64 -4.21
N TYR A 132 6.66 -4.75 -4.39
CA TYR A 132 5.71 -4.89 -5.50
C TYR A 132 4.51 -3.94 -5.39
N ILE A 133 3.87 -3.87 -4.22
CA ILE A 133 2.65 -3.07 -4.03
C ILE A 133 3.02 -1.60 -3.78
N SER A 134 3.90 -1.37 -2.81
CA SER A 134 4.11 -0.02 -2.27
C SER A 134 5.01 0.83 -3.17
N LEU A 135 5.99 0.23 -3.87
CA LEU A 135 6.84 1.00 -4.79
C LEU A 135 6.03 1.52 -5.97
N SER A 136 5.20 0.68 -6.58
CA SER A 136 4.35 1.07 -7.70
C SER A 136 3.37 2.18 -7.33
N LEU A 137 2.74 2.08 -6.16
CA LEU A 137 1.83 3.11 -5.66
C LEU A 137 2.57 4.39 -5.27
N ALA A 138 3.70 4.30 -4.58
CA ALA A 138 4.53 5.46 -4.23
C ALA A 138 5.00 6.22 -5.48
N LEU A 139 5.44 5.51 -6.54
CA LEU A 139 5.81 6.12 -7.81
C LEU A 139 4.62 6.78 -8.52
N PHE A 140 3.43 6.20 -8.41
CA PHE A 140 2.22 6.81 -8.97
C PHE A 140 1.86 8.13 -8.26
N ILE A 141 1.96 8.16 -6.93
CA ILE A 141 1.75 9.38 -6.15
C ILE A 141 2.81 10.42 -6.48
N ASN A 142 4.05 9.98 -6.61
CA ASN A 142 5.18 10.81 -6.99
C ASN A 142 5.00 11.48 -8.36
N LEU A 143 4.43 10.77 -9.35
CA LEU A 143 4.15 11.33 -10.65
C LEU A 143 3.19 12.53 -10.58
N ARG A 144 2.23 12.50 -9.65
CA ARG A 144 1.33 13.63 -9.37
C ARG A 144 1.99 14.68 -8.48
N SER A 145 2.77 14.27 -7.48
CA SER A 145 3.35 15.19 -6.49
C SER A 145 4.60 15.91 -7.01
N GLY A 146 5.29 15.38 -8.01
CA GLY A 146 6.45 16.03 -8.64
C GLY A 146 7.80 15.73 -7.98
N TRP A 147 7.89 14.75 -7.05
CA TRP A 147 9.11 14.49 -6.25
C TRP A 147 10.36 14.20 -7.10
N ILE A 148 10.27 13.34 -8.12
CA ILE A 148 11.41 12.99 -8.98
C ILE A 148 11.84 14.17 -9.87
N TRP A 149 10.90 15.06 -10.17
CA TRP A 149 11.08 16.12 -11.16
C TRP A 149 11.66 17.41 -10.59
N GLY A 150 11.95 17.44 -9.28
CA GLY A 150 12.67 18.56 -8.65
C GLY A 150 11.87 19.87 -8.55
N PHE A 151 10.56 19.86 -8.80
CA PHE A 151 9.68 20.99 -8.53
C PHE A 151 9.29 21.02 -7.04
N ALA A 152 10.28 21.00 -6.16
CA ALA A 152 10.10 21.41 -4.78
C ALA A 152 10.24 22.93 -4.75
N ASN A 153 9.12 23.64 -4.84
CA ASN A 153 9.05 25.02 -4.35
C ASN A 153 8.78 24.98 -2.85
#